data_AF-A0A537W0L4-F1
#
_entry.id   AF-A0A537W0L4-F1
#
_cell.length_a   1.000
_cell.length_b   1.000
_cell.length_c   1.000
_cell.angle_alpha   90.00
_cell.angle_beta   90.00
_cell.angle_gamma   90.00
#
_symmetry.space_group_name_H-M   'P 1'
#
loop_
_entity.id
_entity.type
_entity.pdbx_description
1 polymer ?
#
loop_
_entity_poly.entity_id
_entity_poly.type
_entity_poly.pdbx_seq_one_letter_code
_entity_poly.pdbx_strand_id
1 'polypeptide(L)' 'RNEAQRFHILIDALYEARTLLVASAEVPPAEIYVAGDGAFEFERTVSRLIEMQSEDYLANRRV' A
#
# COMPACT_ATOMS: atom_id res chain seq x y z
N ARG A 1 13.00 11.73 8.92
CA ARG A 1 11.86 12.52 8.36
C ARG A 1 10.96 11.52 7.65
N ASN A 2 9.70 11.42 8.08
CA ASN A 2 8.80 10.27 8.02
C ASN A 2 8.74 9.50 6.67
N GLU A 3 9.50 8.40 6.55
CA GLU A 3 9.52 7.51 5.37
C GLU A 3 8.19 6.75 5.21
N ALA A 4 7.62 6.27 6.32
CA ALA A 4 6.32 5.63 6.34
C ALA A 4 5.23 6.54 5.78
N GLN A 5 5.24 7.84 6.12
CA GLN A 5 4.32 8.83 5.56
C GLN A 5 4.51 9.04 4.06
N ARG A 6 5.75 9.09 3.56
CA ARG A 6 5.99 9.21 2.11
C ARG A 6 5.51 7.98 1.37
N PHE A 7 5.73 6.79 1.95
CA PHE A 7 5.25 5.54 1.37
C PHE A 7 3.72 5.47 1.38
N HIS A 8 3.08 5.85 2.49
CA HIS A 8 1.63 5.98 2.59
C HIS A 8 1.06 6.88 1.47
N ILE A 9 1.60 8.09 1.29
CA ILE A 9 1.16 9.02 0.24
C ILE A 9 1.31 8.41 -1.15
N LEU A 10 2.42 7.70 -1.41
CA LEU A 10 2.64 7.02 -2.68
C LEU A 10 1.58 5.94 -2.93
N ILE A 11 1.34 5.06 -1.95
CA ILE A 11 0.34 3.99 -2.08
C ILE A 11 -1.06 4.57 -2.27
N ASP A 12 -1.42 5.64 -1.55
CA ASP A 12 -2.71 6.33 -1.72
C ASP A 12 -2.88 6.83 -3.15
N ALA A 13 -1.87 7.53 -3.69
CA ALA A 13 -1.93 8.07 -5.05
C ALA A 13 -2.03 6.95 -6.11
N LEU A 14 -1.26 5.87 -5.97
CA LEU A 14 -1.32 4.73 -6.90
C LEU A 14 -2.66 4.00 -6.81
N TYR A 15 -3.18 3.82 -5.59
CA TYR A 15 -4.45 3.17 -5.34
C TYR A 15 -5.62 3.95 -5.98
N GLU A 16 -5.66 5.27 -5.77
CA GLU A 16 -6.68 6.17 -6.33
C GLU A 16 -6.60 6.25 -7.86
N ALA A 17 -5.38 6.27 -8.40
CA ALA A 17 -5.15 6.23 -9.84
C ALA A 17 -5.43 4.86 -10.48
N ARG A 18 -5.79 3.83 -9.70
CA ARG A 18 -5.93 2.44 -10.15
C ARG A 18 -4.69 1.93 -10.88
N THR A 19 -3.50 2.34 -10.43
CA THR A 19 -2.24 1.97 -11.10
C THR A 19 -1.87 0.52 -10.79
N LEU A 20 -1.38 -0.20 -11.81
CA LEU A 20 -0.76 -1.51 -11.58
C LEU A 20 0.58 -1.31 -10.87
N LEU A 21 0.66 -1.78 -9.62
CA LEU A 21 1.90 -1.81 -8.87
C LEU A 21 2.49 -3.23 -8.90
N VAL A 22 3.73 -3.34 -9.35
CA VAL A 22 4.55 -4.54 -9.16
C VAL A 22 5.76 -4.14 -8.31
N ALA A 23 5.89 -4.74 -7.13
CA ALA A 23 6.95 -4.44 -6.17
C ALA A 23 7.31 -5.69 -5.36
N SER A 24 8.52 -5.71 -4.82
CA SER A 24 9.00 -6.74 -3.90
C SER A 24 9.45 -6.11 -2.59
N ALA A 25 9.26 -6.82 -1.48
CA ALA A 25 9.74 -6.43 -0.16
C ALA A 25 10.32 -7.66 0.56
N GLU A 26 11.19 -7.42 1.55
CA GLU A 26 11.78 -8.48 2.38
C GLU A 26 10.72 -9.22 3.22
N VAL A 27 9.63 -8.53 3.57
CA VAL A 27 8.55 -9.03 4.41
C VAL A 27 7.18 -8.76 3.77
N PRO A 28 6.12 -9.51 4.16
CA PRO A 28 4.74 -9.23 3.72
C PRO A 28 4.27 -7.82 4.13
N PRO A 29 3.25 -7.23 3.48
CA PRO A 29 2.76 -5.89 3.77
C PRO A 29 2.46 -5.62 5.26
N ALA A 30 1.86 -6.59 5.95
CA ALA A 30 1.52 -6.48 7.37
C ALA A 30 2.73 -6.33 8.31
N GLU A 31 3.93 -6.66 7.82
CA GLU A 31 5.17 -6.64 8.60
C GLU A 31 6.10 -5.47 8.24
N ILE A 32 5.74 -4.65 7.24
CA ILE A 32 6.59 -3.55 6.74
C ILE A 32 6.79 -2.46 7.81
N TYR A 33 5.77 -2.16 8.62
CA TYR A 33 5.84 -1.11 9.64
C TYR A 33 4.91 -1.43 10.81
N VAL A 34 5.40 -2.26 11.74
CA VAL A 34 4.62 -2.83 12.85
C VAL A 34 4.65 -2.00 14.14
N ALA A 35 5.58 -1.06 14.27
CA ALA A 35 5.76 -0.26 15.48
C ALA A 35 6.42 1.09 15.17
N GLY A 36 6.12 2.09 16.01
CA GLY A 36 6.61 3.47 15.87
C GLY A 36 5.50 4.46 15.60
N ASP A 37 5.87 5.74 15.52
CA ASP A 37 4.91 6.82 15.23
C ASP A 37 4.27 6.60 13.85
N GLY A 38 2.93 6.58 13.80
CA GLY A 38 2.20 6.35 12.56
C GLY A 38 1.91 4.88 12.22
N ALA A 39 2.24 3.93 13.09
CA ALA A 39 2.05 2.49 12.80
C ALA A 39 0.56 2.12 12.65
N PHE A 40 -0.31 2.71 13.46
CA PHE A 40 -1.75 2.52 13.36
C PHE A 40 -2.29 3.07 12.03
N GLU A 41 -1.86 4.27 11.64
CA GLU A 41 -2.20 4.89 10.37
C GLU A 41 -1.66 4.09 9.17
N PHE A 42 -0.56 3.37 9.36
CA PHE A 42 0.04 2.51 8.34
C PHE A 42 -0.80 1.26 8.06
N GLU A 43 -1.67 0.81 8.97
CA GLU A 43 -2.61 -0.31 8.72
C GLU A 43 -3.51 -0.06 7.50
N ARG A 44 -3.85 1.21 7.23
CA ARG A 44 -4.59 1.61 6.02
C ARG A 44 -3.76 1.40 4.75
N THR A 45 -2.45 1.63 4.82
CA THR A 45 -1.51 1.33 3.73
C THR A 45 -1.43 -0.18 3.48
N VAL A 46 -1.36 -0.98 4.54
CA VAL A 46 -1.38 -2.45 4.46
C VAL A 46 -2.65 -2.95 3.79
N SER A 47 -3.81 -2.47 4.23
CA SER A 47 -5.10 -2.85 3.67
C SER A 47 -5.18 -2.57 2.17
N ARG A 48 -4.68 -1.41 1.72
CA ARG A 48 -4.62 -1.08 0.29
C ARG A 48 -3.67 -1.98 -0.49
N LEU A 49 -2.48 -2.24 0.04
CA LEU A 49 -1.53 -3.15 -0.59
C LEU A 49 -2.12 -4.56 -0.77
N ILE A 50 -2.90 -5.04 0.20
CA ILE A 50 -3.62 -6.32 0.11
C ILE A 50 -4.72 -6.24 -0.95
N GLU A 51 -5.54 -5.20 -0.93
CA GLU A 51 -6.63 -5.04 -1.90
C GLU A 51 -6.10 -4.94 -3.34
N MET A 52 -4.99 -4.22 -3.55
CA MET A 52 -4.34 -4.06 -4.87
C MET A 52 -3.86 -5.38 -5.48
N GLN A 53 -3.74 -6.44 -4.68
CA GLN A 53 -3.39 -7.80 -5.14
C GLN A 53 -4.60 -8.64 -5.55
N SER A 54 -5.82 -8.19 -5.22
CA SER A 54 -7.04 -8.95 -5.53
C SER A 54 -7.37 -8.92 -7.03
N GLU A 55 -7.98 -10.00 -7.51
CA GLU A 55 -8.48 -10.08 -8.89
C GLU A 55 -9.50 -8.98 -9.18
N ASP A 56 -10.39 -8.69 -8.22
CA ASP A 56 -11.39 -7.63 -8.32
C ASP A 56 -10.76 -6.25 -8.52
N TYR A 57 -9.69 -5.94 -7.78
CA TYR A 57 -8.98 -4.68 -7.94
C TYR A 57 -8.32 -4.58 -9.33
N LEU A 58 -7.69 -5.67 -9.78
CA LEU A 58 -7.00 -5.73 -11.07
C LEU A 58 -7.97 -5.66 -12.25
N ALA A 59 -9.15 -6.27 -12.14
CA ALA A 59 -10.19 -6.26 -13.16
C ALA A 59 -10.81 -4.87 -13.37
N ASN A 60 -10.84 -4.05 -12.33
CA ASN A 60 -11.39 -2.69 -12.36
C ASN A 60 -10.38 -1.60 -12.75
N ARG A 61 -9.20 -1.99 -13.27
CA ARG A 61 -8.20 -1.03 -13.74
C ARG A 61 -8.67 -0.33 -15.01
N ARG A 62 -8.53 1.00 -15.05
CA ARG A 62 -8.75 1.79 -16.27
C ARG A 62 -7.68 1.42 -17.30
N VAL A 63 -8.12 0.96 -18.47
CA VAL A 63 -7.27 0.68 -19.64
C VAL A 63 -7.20 1.91 -20.52
#